data_AF-A0A2Z4MKH2-F1
#
_entry.id   AF-A0A2Z4MKH2-F1
#
_cell.length_a   1.000
_cell.length_b   1.000
_cell.length_c   1.000
_cell.angle_alpha   90.00
_cell.angle_beta   90.00
_cell.angle_gamma   90.00
#
_symmetry.space_group_name_H-M   'P 1'
#
loop_
_entity.id
_entity.type
_entity.pdbx_description
1 polymer ?
#
loop_
_entity_poly.entity_id
_entity_poly.type
_entity_poly.pdbx_seq_one_letter_code
_entity_poly.pdbx_strand_id
1 'polypeptide(L)'
;MARNPDKQRCKARSKQRHEQCKNWAKPGWDVCRFHGAGGGAPQHNTNAVKTGEYQSIWMDALTPEQVEIFDRINLDPVQQADEEIRLFTWREREMMIRIRDLKEGLTEKQRRVLQERVAIKEPVQVHDEKSGQSKTVVLSRNELVTTEIEETEYRTIEDILSLEEALTRVQDKKLKAIQLKAQLLSNGGGTEKEIIVRRWSRDKSGT
;
A
#
# COMPACT_ATOMS: atom_id res chain seq x y z
N MET A 1 -45.58 -7.86 -24.19
CA MET A 1 -45.03 -9.11 -24.74
C MET A 1 -44.84 -10.10 -23.58
N ALA A 2 -45.37 -11.32 -23.67
CA ALA A 2 -45.28 -12.30 -22.60
C ALA A 2 -43.80 -12.61 -22.29
N ARG A 3 -43.42 -12.57 -21.00
CA ARG A 3 -42.02 -12.78 -20.56
C ARG A 3 -41.46 -14.18 -20.90
N ASN A 4 -42.34 -15.13 -21.24
CA ASN A 4 -42.00 -16.46 -21.71
C ASN A 4 -43.27 -17.07 -22.36
N PRO A 5 -43.32 -17.24 -23.70
CA PRO A 5 -44.48 -17.80 -24.39
C PRO A 5 -44.70 -19.29 -24.04
N ASP A 6 -43.62 -20.03 -23.77
CA ASP A 6 -43.63 -21.47 -23.51
C ASP A 6 -43.78 -21.83 -22.02
N LYS A 7 -43.87 -20.82 -21.15
CA LYS A 7 -43.91 -20.94 -19.67
C LYS A 7 -42.84 -21.91 -19.12
N GLN A 8 -41.66 -21.96 -19.74
CA GLN A 8 -40.58 -22.84 -19.30
C GLN A 8 -39.88 -22.30 -18.03
N ARG A 9 -39.64 -23.17 -17.04
CA ARG A 9 -38.84 -22.87 -15.85
C ARG A 9 -37.35 -22.95 -16.16
N CYS A 10 -36.54 -22.12 -15.49
CA CYS A 10 -35.09 -22.19 -15.58
C CYS A 10 -34.58 -23.56 -15.09
N LYS A 11 -33.77 -24.25 -15.90
CA LYS A 11 -33.23 -25.58 -15.57
C LYS A 11 -32.10 -25.58 -14.52
N ALA A 12 -31.53 -24.41 -14.19
CA ALA A 12 -30.42 -24.33 -13.26
C ALA A 12 -30.82 -24.78 -11.85
N ARG A 13 -29.96 -25.56 -11.19
CA ARG A 13 -30.15 -26.07 -9.84
C ARG A 13 -29.11 -25.48 -8.88
N SER A 14 -29.53 -25.20 -7.65
CA SER A 14 -28.63 -24.79 -6.58
C SER A 14 -27.64 -25.92 -6.27
N LYS A 15 -26.34 -25.60 -6.19
CA LYS A 15 -25.31 -26.58 -5.78
C LYS A 15 -25.44 -27.00 -4.31
N GLN A 16 -25.98 -26.13 -3.45
CA GLN A 16 -26.11 -26.37 -2.01
C GLN A 16 -27.42 -27.07 -1.63
N ARG A 17 -28.54 -26.69 -2.28
CA ARG A 17 -29.89 -27.20 -1.93
C ARG A 17 -30.44 -28.20 -2.94
N HIS A 18 -29.80 -28.39 -4.09
CA HIS A 18 -30.26 -29.21 -5.23
C HIS A 18 -31.64 -28.83 -5.81
N GLU A 19 -32.25 -27.76 -5.30
CA GLU A 19 -33.51 -27.20 -5.79
C GLU A 19 -33.34 -26.46 -7.12
N GLN A 20 -34.34 -26.58 -7.99
CA GLN A 20 -34.41 -25.87 -9.25
C GLN A 20 -34.73 -24.38 -9.03
N CYS A 21 -34.12 -23.52 -9.85
CA CYS A 21 -34.42 -22.09 -9.86
C CYS A 21 -35.90 -21.84 -10.17
N LYS A 22 -36.56 -21.04 -9.32
CA LYS A 22 -37.99 -20.72 -9.46
C LYS A 22 -38.26 -19.68 -10.57
N ASN A 23 -37.23 -19.03 -11.11
CA ASN A 23 -37.38 -18.06 -12.19
C ASN A 23 -37.78 -18.72 -13.51
N TRP A 24 -38.50 -17.97 -14.33
CA TRP A 24 -38.81 -18.35 -15.72
C TRP A 24 -37.55 -18.27 -16.59
N ALA A 25 -37.44 -19.18 -17.54
CA ALA A 25 -36.39 -19.12 -18.55
C ALA A 25 -36.68 -17.96 -19.53
N LYS A 26 -35.63 -17.39 -20.14
CA LYS A 26 -35.78 -16.37 -21.20
C LYS A 26 -36.26 -17.06 -22.49
N PRO A 27 -37.10 -16.44 -23.33
CA PRO A 27 -37.49 -17.03 -24.62
C PRO A 27 -36.27 -17.46 -25.44
N GLY A 28 -36.25 -18.73 -25.90
CA GLY A 28 -35.13 -19.33 -26.64
C GLY A 28 -33.93 -19.77 -25.80
N TRP A 29 -34.02 -19.73 -24.47
CA TRP A 29 -32.97 -20.18 -23.55
C TRP A 29 -33.53 -21.14 -22.51
N ASP A 30 -32.70 -22.08 -22.05
CA ASP A 30 -33.06 -23.04 -20.99
C ASP A 30 -32.96 -22.47 -19.57
N VAL A 31 -32.39 -21.28 -19.43
CA VAL A 31 -32.06 -20.65 -18.15
C VAL A 31 -32.62 -19.23 -18.05
N CYS A 32 -32.65 -18.67 -16.83
CA CYS A 32 -33.06 -17.29 -16.59
C CYS A 32 -31.87 -16.33 -16.75
N ARG A 33 -32.12 -15.02 -16.74
CA ARG A 33 -31.09 -13.97 -16.87
C ARG A 33 -29.94 -14.13 -15.85
N PHE A 34 -30.27 -14.49 -14.61
CA PHE A 34 -29.27 -14.67 -13.54
C PHE A 34 -28.39 -15.91 -13.73
N HIS A 35 -28.83 -16.86 -14.56
CA HIS A 35 -28.11 -18.08 -14.85
C HIS A 35 -27.56 -18.09 -16.30
N GLY A 36 -27.32 -16.91 -16.88
CA GLY A 36 -26.60 -16.75 -18.14
C GLY A 36 -27.45 -16.55 -19.39
N ALA A 37 -28.79 -16.45 -19.27
CA ALA A 37 -29.62 -16.22 -20.45
C ALA A 37 -29.49 -14.78 -20.96
N GLY A 38 -28.92 -14.64 -22.17
CA GLY A 38 -28.65 -13.36 -22.81
C GLY A 38 -27.17 -13.00 -22.96
N GLY A 39 -26.25 -13.92 -22.67
CA GLY A 39 -24.81 -13.73 -22.84
C GLY A 39 -24.10 -13.17 -21.61
N GLY A 40 -22.77 -13.28 -21.61
CA GLY A 40 -21.91 -12.63 -20.62
C GLY A 40 -21.85 -11.12 -20.83
N ALA A 41 -21.07 -10.43 -20.00
CA ALA A 41 -20.84 -9.02 -20.22
C ALA A 41 -20.16 -8.78 -21.59
N PRO A 42 -20.32 -7.59 -22.19
CA PRO A 42 -19.68 -7.27 -23.47
C PRO A 42 -18.18 -7.54 -23.45
N GLN A 43 -17.62 -7.96 -24.58
CA GLN A 43 -16.18 -8.08 -24.71
C GLN A 43 -15.53 -6.72 -24.44
N HIS A 44 -14.36 -6.72 -23.79
CA HIS A 44 -13.63 -5.52 -23.37
C HIS A 44 -14.32 -4.67 -22.29
N ASN A 45 -15.24 -5.23 -21.49
CA ASN A 45 -15.68 -4.52 -20.29
C ASN A 45 -14.50 -4.34 -19.31
N THR A 46 -14.41 -3.17 -18.70
CA THR A 46 -13.44 -2.84 -17.65
C THR A 46 -14.04 -2.91 -16.24
N ASN A 47 -15.30 -3.30 -16.10
CA ASN A 47 -16.02 -3.35 -14.83
C ASN A 47 -15.42 -4.37 -13.84
N ALA A 48 -14.71 -5.38 -14.35
CA ALA A 48 -14.00 -6.37 -13.52
C ALA A 48 -12.52 -6.02 -13.27
N VAL A 49 -12.02 -4.91 -13.84
CA VAL A 49 -10.64 -4.47 -13.65
C VAL A 49 -10.51 -3.84 -12.27
N LYS A 50 -9.67 -4.44 -11.43
CA LYS A 50 -9.40 -3.94 -10.07
C LYS A 50 -8.13 -3.09 -10.02
N THR A 51 -7.06 -3.55 -10.67
CA THR A 51 -5.71 -2.98 -10.55
C THR A 51 -5.13 -2.49 -11.87
N GLY A 52 -5.70 -2.88 -13.02
CA GLY A 52 -5.18 -2.50 -14.33
C GLY A 52 -3.91 -3.22 -14.79
N GLU A 53 -3.27 -4.02 -13.93
CA GLU A 53 -1.97 -4.68 -14.18
C GLU A 53 -1.92 -5.52 -15.47
N TYR A 54 -3.05 -6.15 -15.84
CA TYR A 54 -3.16 -6.97 -17.05
C TYR A 54 -3.90 -6.27 -18.19
N GLN A 55 -4.10 -4.94 -18.12
CA GLN A 55 -4.71 -4.20 -19.21
C GLN A 55 -3.69 -3.96 -20.32
N SER A 56 -4.11 -4.24 -21.55
CA SER A 56 -3.38 -3.82 -22.75
C SER A 56 -3.68 -2.34 -23.01
N ILE A 57 -2.78 -1.46 -22.61
CA ILE A 57 -2.83 -0.03 -22.93
C ILE A 57 -2.01 0.17 -24.21
N TRP A 58 -2.65 0.64 -25.27
CA TRP A 58 -2.00 0.97 -26.53
C TRP A 58 -1.56 2.44 -26.56
N MET A 59 -0.58 2.79 -27.40
CA MET A 59 0.04 4.12 -27.41
C MET A 59 -0.93 5.28 -27.70
N ASP A 60 -2.00 4.99 -28.43
CA ASP A 60 -3.11 5.89 -28.78
C ASP A 60 -4.05 6.20 -27.60
N ALA A 61 -3.99 5.40 -26.54
CA ALA A 61 -4.77 5.59 -25.32
C ALA A 61 -4.05 6.43 -24.25
N LEU A 62 -2.79 6.85 -24.49
CA LEU A 62 -2.05 7.70 -23.56
C LEU A 62 -2.37 9.19 -23.76
N THR A 63 -2.41 9.91 -22.65
CA THR A 63 -2.44 11.37 -22.63
C THR A 63 -1.09 11.96 -23.07
N PRO A 64 -1.05 13.19 -23.59
CA PRO A 64 0.20 13.84 -23.99
C PRO A 64 1.27 13.87 -22.89
N GLU A 65 0.87 14.08 -21.63
CA GLU A 65 1.80 14.06 -20.49
C GLU A 65 2.38 12.65 -20.24
N GLN A 66 1.57 11.61 -20.43
CA GLN A 66 2.05 10.23 -20.25
C GLN A 66 2.99 9.80 -21.37
N VAL A 67 2.78 10.27 -22.61
CA VAL A 67 3.72 10.06 -23.71
C VAL A 67 5.06 10.70 -23.39
N GLU A 68 5.07 11.94 -22.88
CA GLU A 68 6.31 12.61 -22.50
C GLU A 68 7.06 11.87 -21.37
N ILE A 69 6.34 11.33 -20.39
CA ILE A 69 6.96 10.50 -19.34
C ILE A 69 7.54 9.23 -19.96
N PHE A 70 6.79 8.57 -20.84
CA PHE A 70 7.22 7.34 -21.51
C PHE A 70 8.50 7.54 -22.32
N ASP A 71 8.58 8.62 -23.09
CA ASP A 71 9.74 8.94 -23.93
C ASP A 71 11.00 9.29 -23.12
N ARG A 72 10.83 9.75 -21.87
CA ARG A 72 11.94 10.03 -20.95
C ARG A 72 12.46 8.78 -20.24
N ILE A 73 11.78 7.63 -20.35
CA ILE A 73 12.21 6.40 -19.67
C ILE A 73 13.52 5.93 -20.30
N ASN A 74 14.55 5.85 -19.45
CA ASN A 74 15.82 5.29 -19.84
C ASN A 74 15.68 3.78 -20.03
N LEU A 75 16.09 3.26 -21.18
CA LEU A 75 16.03 1.82 -21.50
C LEU A 75 17.39 1.13 -21.35
N ASP A 76 18.47 1.86 -21.03
CA ASP A 76 19.79 1.27 -20.79
C ASP A 76 19.79 0.51 -19.45
N PRO A 77 19.93 -0.83 -19.45
CA PRO A 77 19.90 -1.66 -18.24
C PRO A 77 20.98 -1.28 -17.22
N VAL A 78 22.15 -0.82 -17.68
CA VAL A 78 23.25 -0.44 -16.79
C VAL A 78 22.92 0.87 -16.07
N GLN A 79 22.35 1.84 -16.78
CA GLN A 79 21.93 3.11 -16.20
C GLN A 79 20.72 2.94 -15.27
N GLN A 80 19.76 2.08 -15.62
CA GLN A 80 18.66 1.73 -14.70
C GLN A 80 19.18 1.13 -13.39
N ALA A 81 20.15 0.22 -13.45
CA ALA A 81 20.77 -0.34 -12.24
C ALA A 81 21.48 0.75 -11.41
N ASP A 82 22.11 1.74 -12.05
CA ASP A 82 22.71 2.88 -11.36
C ASP A 82 21.69 3.80 -10.66
N GLU A 83 20.56 4.07 -11.31
CA GLU A 83 19.46 4.83 -10.74
C GLU A 83 18.86 4.11 -9.53
N GLU A 84 18.68 2.79 -9.59
CA GLU A 84 18.24 1.98 -8.46
C GLU A 84 19.22 2.05 -7.27
N ILE A 85 20.53 1.90 -7.54
CA ILE A 85 21.57 1.98 -6.49
C ILE A 85 21.54 3.36 -5.82
N ARG A 86 21.39 4.44 -6.59
CA ARG A 86 21.25 5.81 -6.05
C ARG A 86 20.01 5.94 -5.18
N LEU A 87 18.86 5.46 -5.67
CA LEU A 87 17.60 5.50 -4.94
C LEU A 87 17.69 4.72 -3.62
N PHE A 88 18.25 3.52 -3.63
CA PHE A 88 18.43 2.74 -2.40
C PHE A 88 19.40 3.42 -1.43
N THR A 89 20.50 4.00 -1.92
CA THR A 89 21.44 4.76 -1.08
C THR A 89 20.77 5.97 -0.42
N TRP A 90 19.92 6.68 -1.16
CA TRP A 90 19.12 7.78 -0.59
C TRP A 90 18.15 7.28 0.48
N ARG A 91 17.42 6.19 0.22
CA ARG A 91 16.50 5.59 1.20
C ARG A 91 17.21 5.13 2.46
N GLU A 92 18.38 4.50 2.34
CA GLU A 92 19.22 4.11 3.49
C GLU A 92 19.55 5.34 4.34
N ARG A 93 19.99 6.43 3.72
CA ARG A 93 20.31 7.67 4.42
C ARG A 93 19.10 8.22 5.17
N GLU A 94 17.95 8.32 4.52
CA GLU A 94 16.72 8.82 5.13
C GLU A 94 16.25 7.94 6.30
N MET A 95 16.34 6.62 6.15
CA MET A 95 16.00 5.69 7.22
C MET A 95 16.96 5.80 8.40
N MET A 96 18.26 5.98 8.14
CA MET A 96 19.26 6.20 9.17
C MET A 96 19.05 7.52 9.93
N ILE A 97 18.61 8.58 9.23
CA ILE A 97 18.21 9.84 9.88
C ILE A 97 17.00 9.60 10.78
N ARG A 98 15.95 8.94 10.29
CA ARG A 98 14.77 8.62 11.12
C ARG A 98 15.11 7.78 12.35
N ILE A 99 15.97 6.77 12.20
CA ILE A 99 16.45 5.95 13.32
C ILE A 99 17.21 6.82 14.33
N ARG A 100 18.06 7.75 13.86
CA ARG A 100 18.76 8.69 14.72
C ARG A 100 17.79 9.60 15.46
N ASP A 101 16.86 10.22 14.76
CA ASP A 101 15.87 11.14 15.34
C ASP A 101 15.00 10.42 16.39
N LEU A 102 14.62 9.16 16.14
CA LEU A 102 13.91 8.33 17.11
C LEU A 102 14.79 8.00 18.32
N LYS A 103 16.08 7.67 18.11
CA LYS A 103 17.04 7.39 19.19
C LYS A 103 17.39 8.63 20.02
N GLU A 104 17.43 9.82 19.41
CA GLU A 104 17.68 11.10 20.08
C GLU A 104 16.42 11.65 20.76
N GLY A 105 15.25 11.42 20.16
CA GLY A 105 13.93 11.77 20.69
C GLY A 105 13.41 10.81 21.77
N LEU A 106 14.21 9.82 22.18
CA LEU A 106 13.97 8.98 23.35
C LEU A 106 14.13 9.82 24.64
N THR A 107 13.22 10.76 24.87
CA THR A 107 12.97 11.28 26.22
C THR A 107 12.07 10.31 26.96
N GLU A 108 12.47 9.92 28.17
CA GLU A 108 12.05 8.70 28.89
C GLU A 108 10.55 8.41 28.98
N LYS A 109 9.62 9.37 28.80
CA LYS A 109 8.19 9.10 29.07
C LYS A 109 7.25 9.91 28.17
N GLN A 110 6.63 9.27 27.19
CA GLN A 110 5.37 9.78 26.62
C GLN A 110 4.25 9.51 27.63
N ARG A 111 4.02 10.45 28.55
CA ARG A 111 2.94 10.35 29.55
C ARG A 111 1.59 10.62 28.88
N ARG A 112 0.80 9.58 28.65
CA ARG A 112 -0.63 9.75 28.36
C ARG A 112 -1.38 9.86 29.69
N VAL A 113 -2.00 11.01 29.93
CA VAL A 113 -2.85 11.24 31.10
C VAL A 113 -4.31 11.11 30.65
N LEU A 114 -4.97 10.03 31.03
CA LEU A 114 -6.41 9.89 30.89
C LEU A 114 -7.08 10.64 32.05
N GLN A 115 -7.92 11.61 31.71
CA GLN A 115 -8.75 12.35 32.65
C GLN A 115 -10.20 11.96 32.45
N GLU A 116 -10.85 11.48 33.51
CA GLU A 116 -12.29 11.21 33.51
C GLU A 116 -13.02 12.23 34.37
N ARG A 117 -14.29 12.50 34.02
CA ARG A 117 -15.16 13.37 34.82
C ARG A 117 -15.75 12.56 35.97
N VAL A 118 -15.26 12.80 37.17
CA VAL A 118 -15.80 12.20 38.40
C VAL A 118 -16.67 13.23 39.13
N ALA A 119 -17.88 12.83 39.53
CA ALA A 119 -18.77 13.67 40.31
C ALA A 119 -18.41 13.58 41.80
N ILE A 120 -17.65 14.55 42.30
CA ILE A 120 -17.29 14.65 43.71
C ILE A 120 -18.45 15.32 44.45
N LYS A 121 -18.88 14.71 45.55
CA LYS A 121 -19.96 15.20 46.40
C LYS A 121 -19.36 15.92 47.60
N GLU A 122 -19.44 17.25 47.61
CA GLU A 122 -18.99 18.06 48.74
C GLU A 122 -20.19 18.50 49.58
N PRO A 123 -20.15 18.31 50.91
CA PRO A 123 -21.16 18.85 51.80
C PRO A 123 -20.90 20.34 52.00
N VAL A 124 -21.74 21.20 51.40
CA VAL A 124 -21.69 22.65 51.63
C VAL A 124 -22.73 23.00 52.69
N GLN A 125 -22.29 23.68 53.73
CA GLN A 125 -23.17 24.19 54.77
C GLN A 125 -23.81 25.48 54.28
N VAL A 126 -25.08 25.43 53.89
CA VAL A 126 -25.83 26.62 53.47
C VAL A 126 -26.56 27.15 54.69
N HIS A 127 -26.20 28.37 55.09
CA HIS A 127 -26.79 29.07 56.22
C HIS A 127 -28.03 29.86 55.76
N ASP A 128 -29.20 29.50 56.27
CA ASP A 128 -30.46 30.17 55.93
C ASP A 128 -30.66 31.39 56.86
N GLU A 129 -30.42 32.61 56.35
CA GLU A 129 -30.44 33.87 57.14
C GLU A 129 -31.79 34.16 57.83
N LYS A 130 -32.89 33.56 57.36
CA LYS A 130 -34.23 33.72 57.96
C LYS A 130 -34.59 32.71 59.05
N SER A 131 -33.86 31.60 59.17
CA SER A 131 -34.23 30.47 60.04
C SER A 131 -33.15 30.09 61.05
N GLY A 132 -31.92 30.61 60.94
CA GLY A 132 -30.82 30.34 61.87
C GLY A 132 -30.39 28.87 61.97
N GLN A 133 -30.86 28.01 61.07
CA GLN A 133 -30.49 26.59 61.01
C GLN A 133 -29.58 26.36 59.81
N SER A 134 -28.43 25.72 60.05
CA SER A 134 -27.57 25.20 58.99
C SER A 134 -28.16 23.89 58.46
N LYS A 135 -28.37 23.83 57.14
CA LYS A 135 -28.68 22.57 56.45
C LYS A 135 -27.48 22.16 55.61
N THR A 136 -27.05 20.92 55.79
CA THR A 136 -26.05 20.28 54.92
C THR A 136 -26.69 19.97 53.57
N VAL A 137 -26.31 20.72 52.53
CA VAL A 137 -26.71 20.42 51.15
C VAL A 137 -25.52 19.81 50.44
N VAL A 138 -25.69 18.59 49.94
CA VAL A 138 -24.65 17.89 49.17
C VAL A 138 -24.73 18.38 47.73
N LEU A 139 -23.75 19.19 47.32
CA LEU A 139 -23.62 19.67 45.96
C LEU A 139 -22.65 18.74 45.21
N SER A 140 -23.10 18.15 44.10
CA SER A 140 -22.24 17.37 43.22
C SER A 140 -21.56 18.28 42.22
N ARG A 141 -20.22 18.35 42.25
CA ARG A 141 -19.42 19.04 41.24
C ARG A 141 -18.69 17.99 40.39
N ASN A 142 -18.77 18.14 39.07
CA ASN A 142 -18.02 17.29 38.15
C ASN A 142 -16.62 17.86 38.00
N GLU A 143 -15.61 17.11 38.43
CA GLU A 143 -14.20 17.47 38.30
C GLU A 143 -13.49 16.46 37.38
N LEU A 144 -12.53 16.95 36.59
CA LEU A 144 -11.67 16.10 35.79
C LEU A 144 -10.60 15.51 36.70
N VAL A 145 -10.72 14.23 37.02
CA VAL A 145 -9.77 13.48 37.84
C VAL A 145 -8.93 12.61 36.93
N THR A 146 -7.60 12.61 37.15
CA THR A 146 -6.68 11.73 36.45
C THR A 146 -6.84 10.30 36.98
N THR A 147 -7.38 9.40 36.16
CA THR A 147 -7.70 8.02 36.59
C THR A 147 -6.53 7.06 36.35
N GLU A 148 -5.83 7.20 35.23
CA GLU A 148 -4.70 6.33 34.87
C GLU A 148 -3.56 7.12 34.21
N ILE A 149 -2.33 6.73 34.55
CA ILE A 149 -1.10 7.23 33.93
C ILE A 149 -0.42 6.02 33.29
N GLU A 150 -0.60 5.85 31.99
CA GLU A 150 0.13 4.83 31.23
C GLU A 150 1.43 5.44 30.70
N GLU A 151 2.57 4.87 31.10
CA GLU A 151 3.89 5.17 30.54
C GLU A 151 4.17 4.16 29.42
N THR A 152 3.89 4.52 28.17
CA THR A 152 4.11 3.61 27.02
C THR A 152 5.54 3.71 26.51
N GLU A 153 6.43 2.84 26.96
CA GLU A 153 7.82 2.73 26.48
C GLU A 153 7.96 1.87 25.20
N TYR A 154 6.99 0.98 24.93
CA TYR A 154 7.14 -0.10 23.93
C TYR A 154 7.03 0.34 22.47
N ARG A 155 6.30 1.42 22.16
CA ARG A 155 5.99 1.80 20.77
C ARG A 155 7.20 2.29 19.99
N THR A 156 8.05 3.12 20.61
CA THR A 156 9.21 3.70 19.92
C THR A 156 10.29 2.65 19.65
N ILE A 157 10.47 1.68 20.55
CA ILE A 157 11.39 0.56 20.35
C ILE A 157 10.90 -0.36 19.23
N GLU A 158 9.60 -0.68 19.19
CA GLU A 158 8.99 -1.42 18.08
C GLU A 158 9.16 -0.69 16.74
N ASP A 159 8.95 0.63 16.70
CA ASP A 159 9.16 1.45 15.51
C ASP A 159 10.62 1.42 15.05
N ILE A 160 11.59 1.54 15.97
CA ILE A 160 13.02 1.41 15.67
C ILE A 160 13.34 0.04 15.09
N LEU A 161 12.87 -1.04 15.72
CA LEU A 161 13.10 -2.41 15.23
C LEU A 161 12.49 -2.62 13.84
N SER A 162 11.29 -2.06 13.59
CA SER A 162 10.64 -2.14 12.27
C SER A 162 11.42 -1.39 11.18
N LEU A 163 12.01 -0.24 11.54
CA LEU A 163 12.85 0.55 10.64
C LEU A 163 14.20 -0.13 10.39
N GLU A 164 14.79 -0.78 11.39
CA GLU A 164 16.01 -1.56 11.27
C GLU A 164 15.80 -2.78 10.35
N GLU A 165 14.70 -3.54 10.53
CA GLU A 165 14.35 -4.64 9.63
C GLU A 165 14.08 -4.15 8.20
N ALA A 166 13.39 -3.01 8.06
CA ALA A 166 13.17 -2.39 6.77
C ALA A 166 14.49 -1.95 6.11
N LEU A 167 15.46 -1.47 6.89
CA LEU A 167 16.76 -1.07 6.40
C LEU A 167 17.54 -2.27 5.85
N THR A 168 17.51 -3.42 6.54
CA THR A 168 18.09 -4.67 6.05
C THR A 168 17.47 -5.07 4.71
N ARG A 169 16.13 -4.98 4.57
CA ARG A 169 15.46 -5.26 3.29
C ARG A 169 15.88 -4.31 2.16
N VAL A 170 16.14 -3.04 2.48
CA VAL A 170 16.64 -2.06 1.49
C VAL A 170 18.08 -2.38 1.09
N GLN A 171 18.92 -2.72 2.05
CA GLN A 171 20.31 -3.13 1.81
C GLN A 171 20.37 -4.39 0.92
N ASP A 172 19.54 -5.39 1.17
CA ASP A 172 19.44 -6.59 0.33
C ASP A 172 19.05 -6.25 -1.11
N LYS A 173 18.12 -5.30 -1.31
CA LYS A 173 17.73 -4.83 -2.65
C LYS A 173 18.86 -4.07 -3.34
N LYS A 174 19.60 -3.24 -2.60
CA LYS A 174 20.79 -2.54 -3.12
C LYS A 174 21.87 -3.53 -3.54
N LEU A 175 22.14 -4.55 -2.73
CA LEU A 175 23.09 -5.62 -3.07
C LEU A 175 22.67 -6.35 -4.35
N LYS A 176 21.38 -6.66 -4.50
CA LYS A 176 20.86 -7.26 -5.74
C LYS A 176 21.03 -6.35 -6.96
N ALA A 177 20.76 -5.04 -6.83
CA ALA A 177 20.98 -4.08 -7.91
C ALA A 177 22.48 -3.97 -8.29
N ILE A 178 23.39 -4.00 -7.30
CA ILE A 178 24.84 -4.04 -7.53
C ILE A 178 25.25 -5.33 -8.24
N GLN A 179 24.74 -6.48 -7.80
CA GLN A 179 25.01 -7.77 -8.45
C GLN A 179 24.49 -7.79 -9.89
N LEU A 180 23.29 -7.28 -10.13
CA LEU A 180 22.72 -7.14 -11.46
C LEU A 180 23.62 -6.26 -12.35
N LYS A 181 24.04 -5.09 -11.85
CA LYS A 181 24.97 -4.21 -12.56
C LYS A 181 26.28 -4.95 -12.91
N ALA A 182 26.87 -5.65 -11.94
CA ALA A 182 28.10 -6.41 -12.16
C ALA A 182 27.91 -7.52 -13.21
N GLN A 183 26.77 -8.23 -13.19
CA GLN A 183 26.42 -9.24 -14.18
C GLN A 183 26.23 -8.66 -15.59
N LEU A 184 25.56 -7.50 -15.70
CA LEU A 184 25.37 -6.81 -16.98
C LEU A 184 26.73 -6.41 -17.57
N LEU A 185 27.63 -5.88 -16.73
CA LEU A 185 28.99 -5.53 -17.15
C LEU A 185 29.84 -6.76 -17.51
N SER A 186 29.66 -7.91 -16.83
CA SER A 186 30.41 -9.13 -17.13
C SER A 186 29.92 -9.87 -18.37
N ASN A 187 28.60 -9.85 -18.63
CA ASN A 187 27.97 -10.63 -19.70
C ASN A 187 27.94 -9.89 -21.05
N GLY A 188 28.16 -8.56 -21.07
CA GLY A 188 28.29 -7.80 -22.30
C GLY A 188 28.18 -6.30 -22.06
N GLY A 189 29.31 -5.62 -21.87
CA GLY A 189 29.32 -4.16 -21.76
C GLY A 189 30.55 -3.54 -21.09
N GLY A 190 31.73 -4.17 -21.17
CA GLY A 190 32.95 -3.36 -21.15
C GLY A 190 32.92 -2.51 -22.42
N THR A 191 33.10 -1.18 -22.28
CA THR A 191 33.45 -0.29 -23.40
C THR A 191 34.33 -1.06 -24.37
N GLU A 192 33.89 -1.15 -25.64
CA GLU A 192 34.61 -1.79 -26.74
C GLU A 192 36.10 -1.90 -26.41
N LYS A 193 36.57 -3.12 -26.13
CA LYS A 193 38.01 -3.34 -26.05
C LYS A 193 38.53 -2.89 -27.39
N GLU A 194 39.19 -1.72 -27.43
CA GLU A 194 39.87 -1.20 -28.59
C GLU A 194 40.77 -2.32 -29.09
N ILE A 195 40.34 -3.02 -30.15
CA ILE A 195 41.15 -4.04 -30.78
C ILE A 195 42.23 -3.26 -31.50
N ILE A 196 43.36 -3.04 -30.81
CA ILE A 196 44.57 -2.49 -31.43
C ILE A 196 45.06 -3.57 -32.38
N VAL A 197 44.60 -3.51 -33.64
CA VAL A 197 45.11 -4.33 -34.73
C VAL A 197 46.54 -3.87 -34.99
N ARG A 198 47.52 -4.55 -34.38
CA ARG A 198 48.93 -4.40 -34.75
C ARG A 198 49.09 -4.93 -36.17
N ARG A 199 49.11 -4.01 -37.14
CA ARG A 199 49.45 -4.25 -38.53
C ARG A 199 50.86 -4.84 -38.59
N TRP A 200 50.97 -6.15 -38.77
CA TRP A 200 52.22 -6.79 -39.17
C TRP A 200 52.56 -6.29 -40.58
N SER A 201 53.46 -5.32 -40.68
CA SER A 201 54.05 -4.93 -41.96
C SER A 201 54.92 -6.09 -42.43
N ARG A 202 54.39 -6.87 -43.37
CA ARG A 202 55.15 -7.85 -44.14
C ARG A 202 55.80 -7.08 -45.28
N ASP A 203 56.89 -6.39 -44.97
CA ASP A 203 57.76 -5.82 -45.98
C ASP A 203 58.52 -6.99 -46.64
N LYS A 204 57.90 -7.57 -47.67
CA LYS A 204 58.60 -8.30 -48.72
C LYS A 204 58.50 -7.49 -50.01
N SER A 205 59.48 -6.61 -50.18
CA SER A 205 60.00 -6.10 -51.45
C SER A 205 61.34 -5.46 -51.09
N GLY A 206 62.51 -5.85 -51.57
CA GLY A 206 62.89 -6.68 -52.70
C GLY A 206 64.31 -6.21 -53.04
N THR A 207 65.28 -7.11 -52.95
CA THR A 207 66.60 -7.09 -53.60
C THR A 207 67.08 -8.52 -53.65
#